data_AF-A0A0S8CPI8-F1
#
_entry.id   AF-A0A0S8CPI8-F1
#
_cell.length_a   1.000
_cell.length_b   1.000
_cell.length_c   1.000
_cell.angle_alpha   90.00
_cell.angle_beta   90.00
_cell.angle_gamma   90.00
#
_symmetry.space_group_name_H-M   'P 1'
#
loop_
_entity.id
_entity.type
_entity.pdbx_description
1 polymer ?
#
loop_
_entity_poly.entity_id
_entity_poly.type
_entity_poly.pdbx_seq_one_letter_code
_entity_poly.pdbx_strand_id
1 'polypeptide(L)'
;MRRIGMGTFLGSDRRRLAEILDDDHESVNALGLTNEKFASRLEEITLAAKKALGERFILEDRYEVRAEEHRGMIPCPWEHPQGLFFKSYVELRDKKSGETLIWSDLSIHLIREHGFFQGKGSPFRLEPKVLKQVFWDDS
;
A
#
# COMPACT_ATOMS: atom_id res chain seq x y z
N MET A 1 22.18 -12.87 -1.44
CA MET A 1 20.91 -13.10 -0.71
C MET A 1 20.57 -11.80 0.02
N ARG A 2 19.66 -10.98 -0.53
CA ARG A 2 19.39 -9.62 -0.02
C ARG A 2 18.54 -9.70 1.24
N ARG A 3 19.04 -9.12 2.34
CA ARG A 3 18.43 -9.16 3.69
C ARG A 3 17.67 -7.86 3.91
N ILE A 4 16.34 -7.89 3.83
CA ILE A 4 15.48 -6.77 4.23
C ILE A 4 15.61 -6.58 5.74
N GLY A 5 15.68 -5.32 6.21
CA GLY A 5 15.55 -4.99 7.63
C GLY A 5 14.22 -5.52 8.16
N MET A 6 14.27 -6.63 8.89
CA MET A 6 13.12 -7.50 9.21
C MET A 6 12.03 -6.85 10.09
N GLY A 7 12.24 -5.66 10.65
CA GLY A 7 11.40 -5.12 11.72
C GLY A 7 10.11 -4.40 11.29
N THR A 8 10.03 -3.83 10.08
CA THR A 8 8.91 -2.93 9.72
C THR A 8 8.09 -3.40 8.53
N PHE A 9 8.73 -4.00 7.51
CA PHE A 9 8.05 -4.36 6.26
C PHE A 9 7.37 -5.72 6.29
N LEU A 10 7.88 -6.67 7.08
CA LEU A 10 7.36 -8.03 7.14
C LEU A 10 6.33 -8.25 8.25
N GLY A 11 6.26 -7.35 9.24
CA GLY A 11 5.35 -7.51 10.38
C GLY A 11 5.61 -8.81 11.13
N SER A 12 4.56 -9.62 11.29
CA SER A 12 4.63 -10.94 11.91
C SER A 12 4.77 -12.10 10.90
N ASP A 13 4.94 -11.79 9.61
CA ASP A 13 5.02 -12.79 8.55
C ASP A 13 6.26 -13.67 8.74
N ARG A 14 6.03 -14.98 8.72
CA ARG A 14 7.10 -15.98 8.88
C ARG A 14 7.53 -16.60 7.56
N ARG A 15 6.80 -16.31 6.46
CA ARG A 15 7.17 -16.75 5.12
C ARG A 15 8.48 -16.10 4.69
N ARG A 16 9.20 -16.77 3.78
CA ARG A 16 10.36 -16.15 3.15
C ARG A 16 9.89 -15.03 2.23
N LEU A 17 10.71 -14.00 2.04
CA LEU A 17 10.37 -12.89 1.13
C LEU A 17 9.93 -13.38 -0.26
N ALA A 18 10.64 -14.36 -0.84
CA ALA A 18 10.30 -14.93 -2.14
C ALA A 18 8.88 -15.52 -2.16
N GLU A 19 8.50 -16.27 -1.12
CA GLU A 19 7.16 -16.85 -0.99
C GLU A 19 6.07 -15.77 -0.88
N ILE A 20 6.36 -14.66 -0.19
CA ILE A 20 5.41 -13.53 -0.11
C ILE A 20 5.21 -12.89 -1.49
N LEU A 21 6.30 -12.68 -2.23
CA LEU A 21 6.26 -12.10 -3.57
C LEU A 21 5.52 -13.01 -4.55
N ASP A 22 5.77 -14.32 -4.49
CA ASP A 22 5.10 -15.32 -5.33
C ASP A 22 3.59 -15.36 -5.02
N ASP A 23 3.21 -15.42 -3.74
CA ASP A 23 1.79 -15.42 -3.31
C ASP A 23 1.06 -14.12 -3.72
N ASP A 24 1.72 -12.97 -3.59
CA ASP A 24 1.16 -11.68 -4.00
C ASP A 24 1.01 -11.63 -5.53
N HIS A 25 2.00 -12.10 -6.28
CA HIS A 25 1.96 -12.16 -7.74
C HIS A 25 0.84 -13.08 -8.26
N GLU A 26 0.71 -14.29 -7.71
CA GLU A 26 -0.38 -15.21 -8.04
C GLU A 26 -1.74 -14.59 -7.73
N SER A 27 -1.86 -13.90 -6.59
CA SER A 27 -3.10 -13.22 -6.19
C SER A 27 -3.47 -12.12 -7.17
N VAL A 28 -2.52 -11.26 -7.57
CA VAL A 28 -2.76 -10.19 -8.55
C VAL A 28 -3.20 -10.76 -9.90
N ASN A 29 -2.51 -11.80 -10.39
CA ASN A 29 -2.84 -12.47 -11.65
C ASN A 29 -4.25 -13.07 -11.63
N ALA A 30 -4.62 -13.77 -10.55
CA ALA A 30 -5.94 -14.37 -10.39
C ALA A 30 -7.08 -13.34 -10.38
N LEU A 31 -6.80 -12.09 -10.02
CA LEU A 31 -7.77 -11.00 -9.97
C LEU A 31 -7.93 -10.26 -11.32
N GLY A 32 -7.12 -10.60 -12.33
CA GLY A 32 -7.12 -9.91 -13.64
C GLY A 32 -6.64 -8.46 -13.58
N LEU A 33 -5.84 -8.12 -12.56
CA LEU A 33 -5.30 -6.79 -12.34
C LEU A 33 -3.76 -6.81 -12.49
N THR A 34 -3.14 -5.64 -12.33
CA THR A 34 -1.67 -5.52 -12.37
C THR A 34 -1.19 -4.67 -11.19
N ASN A 35 0.09 -4.80 -10.85
CA ASN A 35 0.71 -4.01 -9.79
C ASN A 35 0.60 -2.51 -10.09
N GLU A 36 0.74 -2.12 -11.36
CA GLU A 36 0.60 -0.73 -11.81
C GLU A 36 -0.80 -0.20 -11.55
N LYS A 37 -1.86 -0.99 -11.82
CA LYS A 37 -3.24 -0.57 -11.55
C LYS A 37 -3.47 -0.31 -10.06
N PHE A 38 -2.98 -1.19 -9.18
CA PHE A 38 -3.06 -0.98 -7.74
C PHE A 38 -2.28 0.27 -7.31
N ALA A 39 -1.03 0.38 -7.74
CA ALA A 39 -0.17 1.49 -7.38
C ALA A 39 -0.72 2.84 -7.87
N SER A 40 -1.20 2.93 -9.11
CA SER A 40 -1.82 4.14 -9.66
C SER A 40 -3.06 4.56 -8.89
N ARG A 41 -3.94 3.62 -8.52
CA ARG A 41 -5.14 3.94 -7.74
C ARG A 41 -4.79 4.47 -6.34
N LEU A 42 -3.82 3.85 -5.68
CA LEU A 42 -3.33 4.32 -4.38
C LEU A 42 -2.68 5.71 -4.48
N GLU A 43 -1.93 5.96 -5.56
CA GLU A 43 -1.28 7.25 -5.83
C GLU A 43 -2.29 8.37 -6.08
N GLU A 44 -3.33 8.13 -6.89
CA GLU A 44 -4.42 9.07 -7.13
C GLU A 44 -5.08 9.54 -5.82
N ILE A 45 -5.42 8.58 -4.94
CA ILE A 45 -6.01 8.86 -3.63
C ILE A 45 -5.02 9.61 -2.75
N THR A 46 -3.75 9.25 -2.77
CA THR A 46 -2.69 9.92 -2.00
C THR A 46 -2.53 11.38 -2.41
N LEU A 47 -2.55 11.66 -3.73
CA LEU A 47 -2.49 13.01 -4.26
C LEU A 47 -3.72 13.85 -3.87
N ALA A 48 -4.91 13.24 -3.83
CA ALA A 48 -6.10 13.89 -3.31
C ALA A 48 -5.97 14.18 -1.81
N ALA A 49 -5.49 13.21 -1.02
CA ALA A 49 -5.37 13.34 0.43
C ALA A 49 -4.34 14.38 0.87
N LYS A 50 -3.21 14.48 0.17
CA LYS A 50 -2.18 15.49 0.46
C LYS A 50 -2.69 16.93 0.25
N LYS A 51 -3.66 17.15 -0.65
CA LYS A 51 -4.30 18.48 -0.83
C LYS A 51 -5.15 18.90 0.36
N ALA A 52 -5.63 17.94 1.16
CA ALA A 52 -6.41 18.20 2.37
C ALA A 52 -5.54 18.56 3.59
N LEU A 53 -4.21 18.57 3.45
CA LEU A 53 -3.24 19.07 4.45
C LEU A 53 -3.44 18.51 5.87
N GLY A 54 -3.77 17.22 5.96
CA GLY A 54 -3.95 16.52 7.25
C GLY A 54 -5.39 16.43 7.74
N GLU A 55 -6.33 17.12 7.09
CA GLU A 55 -7.76 17.02 7.38
C GLU A 55 -8.36 15.73 6.84
N ARG A 56 -9.38 15.22 7.54
CA ARG A 56 -10.18 14.09 7.09
C ARG A 56 -11.29 14.59 6.18
N PHE A 57 -11.48 13.94 5.03
CA PHE A 57 -12.51 14.30 4.05
C PHE A 57 -13.12 13.06 3.40
N ILE A 58 -14.25 13.26 2.72
CA ILE A 58 -14.91 12.20 1.95
C ILE A 58 -14.52 12.33 0.49
N LEU A 59 -13.96 11.27 -0.08
CA LEU A 59 -13.63 11.12 -1.49
C LEU A 59 -14.65 10.18 -2.17
N GLU A 60 -15.14 10.58 -3.35
CA GLU A 60 -16.08 9.79 -4.16
C GLU A 60 -17.34 9.35 -3.39
N ASP A 61 -17.82 10.19 -2.45
CA ASP A 61 -18.96 9.93 -1.55
C ASP A 61 -18.87 8.63 -0.70
N ARG A 62 -17.73 7.94 -0.75
CA ARG A 62 -17.56 6.58 -0.22
C ARG A 62 -16.37 6.46 0.73
N TYR A 63 -15.24 7.07 0.41
CA TYR A 63 -14.00 6.85 1.15
C TYR A 63 -13.76 7.99 2.13
N GLU A 64 -13.66 7.67 3.41
CA GLU A 64 -13.18 8.60 4.41
C GLU A 64 -11.65 8.53 4.44
N VAL A 65 -10.97 9.60 4.00
CA VAL A 65 -9.53 9.60 3.74
C VAL A 65 -8.82 10.68 4.55
N ARG A 66 -7.62 10.38 5.02
CA ARG A 66 -6.70 11.34 5.65
C ARG A 66 -5.25 10.98 5.32
N ALA A 67 -4.43 12.00 5.03
CA ALA A 67 -2.97 11.84 4.94
C ALA A 67 -2.30 12.41 6.20
N GLU A 68 -1.24 11.77 6.68
CA GLU A 68 -0.40 12.29 7.75
C GLU A 68 1.07 12.21 7.31
N GLU A 69 1.80 13.30 7.52
CA GLU A 69 3.22 13.41 7.22
C GLU A 69 4.02 13.60 8.51
N HIS A 70 5.08 12.82 8.65
CA HIS A 70 6.04 12.95 9.74
C HIS A 70 7.40 13.39 9.19
N ARG A 71 8.24 13.92 10.09
CA ARG A 71 9.61 14.27 9.73
C ARG A 71 10.42 13.02 9.35
N GLY A 72 11.19 13.14 8.28
CA GLY A 72 12.17 12.16 7.84
C GLY A 72 11.81 11.46 6.53
N MET A 73 12.78 10.71 6.02
CA MET A 73 12.67 9.92 4.80
C MET A 73 12.94 8.45 5.13
N ILE A 74 12.30 7.54 4.42
CA ILE A 74 12.49 6.10 4.52
C ILE A 74 13.07 5.60 3.19
N PRO A 75 14.17 4.83 3.22
CA PRO A 75 14.70 4.27 2.00
C PRO A 75 13.91 3.05 1.52
N CYS A 76 13.86 2.84 0.20
CA CYS A 76 13.43 1.56 -0.35
C CYS A 76 14.38 0.45 0.14
N PRO A 77 13.85 -0.70 0.61
CA PRO A 77 14.69 -1.81 1.05
C PRO A 77 15.39 -2.57 -0.10
N TRP A 78 15.02 -2.29 -1.35
CA TRP A 78 15.78 -2.71 -2.53
C TRP A 78 16.74 -1.58 -2.96
N GLU A 79 17.92 -1.96 -3.46
CA GLU A 79 18.86 -1.00 -4.06
C GLU A 79 18.27 -0.44 -5.36
N HIS A 80 17.56 0.69 -5.25
CA HIS A 80 16.88 1.36 -6.35
C HIS A 80 17.30 2.84 -6.46
N PRO A 81 17.57 3.39 -7.67
CA PRO A 81 18.06 4.76 -7.84
C PRO A 81 17.12 5.83 -7.27
N GLN A 82 15.80 5.64 -7.41
CA GLN A 82 14.79 6.40 -6.68
C GLN A 82 14.42 5.61 -5.44
N GLY A 83 15.10 5.90 -4.34
CA GLY A 83 15.09 5.05 -3.16
C GLY A 83 14.79 5.77 -1.87
N LEU A 84 14.30 7.02 -1.87
CA LEU A 84 13.96 7.77 -0.66
C LEU A 84 12.54 8.33 -0.76
N PHE A 85 11.72 8.04 0.25
CA PHE A 85 10.31 8.44 0.32
C PHE A 85 10.02 9.17 1.62
N PHE A 86 9.11 10.13 1.62
CA PHE A 86 8.70 10.80 2.86
C PHE A 86 8.10 9.79 3.84
N LYS A 87 8.35 10.01 5.13
CA LYS A 87 7.66 9.27 6.18
C LYS A 87 6.23 9.79 6.30
N SER A 88 5.38 9.34 5.40
CA SER A 88 3.96 9.70 5.31
C SER A 88 3.12 8.44 5.33
N TYR A 89 1.85 8.58 5.67
CA TYR A 89 0.85 7.56 5.40
C TYR A 89 -0.50 8.17 5.04
N VAL A 90 -1.29 7.39 4.31
CA VAL A 90 -2.70 7.63 4.05
C VAL A 90 -3.48 6.55 4.78
N GLU A 91 -4.51 6.96 5.50
CA GLU A 91 -5.55 6.08 6.05
C GLU A 91 -6.82 6.32 5.23
N LEU A 92 -7.41 5.23 4.73
CA LEU A 92 -8.70 5.23 4.06
C LEU A 92 -9.61 4.24 4.77
N ARG A 93 -10.81 4.69 5.12
CA ARG A 93 -11.91 3.83 5.53
C ARG A 93 -12.96 3.81 4.43
N ASP A 94 -13.26 2.63 3.90
CA ASP A 94 -14.36 2.43 2.99
C ASP A 94 -15.67 2.41 3.79
N LYS A 95 -16.51 3.43 3.63
CA LYS A 95 -17.80 3.51 4.34
C LYS A 95 -18.77 2.39 3.96
N LYS A 96 -18.53 1.74 2.80
CA LYS A 96 -19.39 0.68 2.28
C LYS A 96 -19.08 -0.67 2.92
N SER A 97 -17.84 -1.15 2.80
CA SER A 97 -17.42 -2.44 3.37
C SER A 97 -17.04 -2.35 4.85
N GLY A 98 -16.69 -1.16 5.34
CA GLY A 98 -16.11 -0.95 6.66
C GLY A 98 -14.61 -1.24 6.73
N GLU A 99 -13.99 -1.69 5.62
CA GLU A 99 -12.56 -1.97 5.54
C GLU A 99 -11.72 -0.71 5.73
N THR A 100 -10.57 -0.87 6.38
CA THR A 100 -9.58 0.19 6.56
C THR A 100 -8.27 -0.21 5.89
N LEU A 101 -7.77 0.67 5.03
CA LEU A 101 -6.50 0.52 4.33
C LEU A 101 -5.53 1.60 4.82
N ILE A 102 -4.28 1.22 5.04
CA ILE A 102 -3.20 2.14 5.40
C ILE A 102 -2.02 1.89 4.48
N TRP A 103 -1.49 2.94 3.86
CA TRP A 103 -0.32 2.84 2.98
C TRP A 103 0.52 4.10 3.02
N SER A 104 1.75 4.01 2.50
CA SER A 104 2.67 5.14 2.38
C SER A 104 3.07 5.36 0.91
N ASP A 105 3.76 6.48 0.62
CA ASP A 105 4.40 6.68 -0.70
C ASP A 105 5.37 5.53 -1.02
N LEU A 106 6.05 4.99 0.00
CA LEU A 106 6.91 3.82 -0.16
C LEU A 106 6.10 2.55 -0.47
N SER A 107 4.94 2.33 0.15
CA SER A 107 4.08 1.18 -0.14
C SER A 107 3.68 1.15 -1.62
N ILE A 108 3.37 2.31 -2.20
CA ILE A 108 3.03 2.45 -3.63
C ILE A 108 4.22 2.04 -4.50
N HIS A 109 5.42 2.54 -4.19
CA HIS A 109 6.65 2.16 -4.91
C HIS A 109 6.96 0.67 -4.79
N LEU A 110 6.82 0.09 -3.60
CA LEU A 110 7.04 -1.35 -3.36
C LEU A 110 6.11 -2.23 -4.19
N ILE A 111 4.84 -1.84 -4.30
CA ILE A 111 3.88 -2.54 -5.16
C ILE A 111 4.30 -2.38 -6.63
N ARG A 112 4.54 -1.14 -7.07
CA ARG A 112 4.80 -0.82 -8.48
C ARG A 112 6.07 -1.51 -9.01
N GLU A 113 7.19 -1.35 -8.31
CA GLU A 113 8.50 -1.75 -8.80
C GLU A 113 8.90 -3.17 -8.36
N HIS A 114 8.28 -3.70 -7.31
CA HIS A 114 8.70 -4.96 -6.70
C HIS A 114 7.57 -5.97 -6.52
N GLY A 115 6.32 -5.62 -6.82
CA GLY A 115 5.16 -6.49 -6.58
C GLY A 115 4.99 -6.87 -5.12
N PHE A 116 5.53 -6.07 -4.20
CA PHE A 116 5.56 -6.39 -2.78
C PHE A 116 4.48 -5.62 -2.03
N PHE A 117 3.46 -6.33 -1.57
CA PHE A 117 2.34 -5.74 -0.84
C PHE A 117 2.56 -5.73 0.69
N GLN A 118 3.83 -5.86 1.11
CA GLN A 118 4.30 -5.98 2.50
C GLN A 118 3.95 -7.31 3.16
N GLY A 119 4.55 -7.66 4.30
CA GLY A 119 4.27 -8.94 4.99
C GLY A 119 3.04 -8.88 5.90
N LYS A 120 2.42 -10.03 6.15
CA LYS A 120 1.28 -10.17 7.07
C LYS A 120 1.58 -9.63 8.47
N GLY A 121 0.64 -8.87 9.02
CA GLY A 121 0.78 -8.20 10.32
C GLY A 121 1.61 -6.91 10.25
N SER A 122 2.13 -6.51 9.08
CA SER A 122 2.55 -5.13 8.87
C SER A 122 1.29 -4.25 8.82
N PRO A 123 1.25 -3.09 9.49
CA PRO A 123 0.11 -2.16 9.41
C PRO A 123 -0.11 -1.62 7.99
N PHE A 124 0.89 -1.76 7.12
CA PHE A 124 0.84 -1.35 5.72
C PHE A 124 0.71 -2.54 4.75
N ARG A 125 0.35 -3.74 5.24
CA ARG A 125 0.00 -4.88 4.37
C ARG A 125 -1.25 -4.51 3.59
N LEU A 126 -1.17 -4.63 2.27
CA LEU A 126 -2.29 -4.36 1.37
C LEU A 126 -2.68 -5.65 0.64
N GLU A 127 -3.63 -6.41 1.18
CA GLU A 127 -4.06 -7.67 0.53
C GLU A 127 -4.69 -7.37 -0.85
N PRO A 128 -4.17 -7.95 -1.97
CA PRO A 128 -4.67 -7.63 -3.32
C PRO A 128 -6.18 -7.86 -3.49
N LYS A 129 -6.72 -8.89 -2.82
CA LYS A 129 -8.15 -9.19 -2.83
C LYS A 129 -8.99 -8.11 -2.15
N VAL A 130 -8.51 -7.57 -1.02
CA VAL A 130 -9.18 -6.48 -0.31
C VAL A 130 -9.10 -5.19 -1.13
N LEU A 131 -7.95 -4.90 -1.74
CA LEU A 131 -7.81 -3.76 -2.65
C LEU A 131 -8.80 -3.86 -3.82
N LYS A 132 -8.98 -5.04 -4.43
CA LYS A 132 -9.98 -5.27 -5.47
C LYS A 132 -11.39 -4.96 -4.96
N GLN A 133 -11.75 -5.52 -3.81
CA GLN A 133 -13.08 -5.32 -3.21
C GLN A 133 -13.38 -3.86 -2.92
N VAL A 134 -12.41 -3.14 -2.37
CA VAL A 134 -12.58 -1.73 -2.00
C VAL A 134 -12.68 -0.85 -3.25
N PHE A 135 -11.81 -1.03 -4.25
CA PHE A 135 -11.70 -0.08 -5.36
C PHE A 135 -12.40 -0.48 -6.67
N TRP A 136 -12.75 -1.75 -6.86
CA TRP A 136 -13.32 -2.24 -8.12
C TRP A 136 -14.63 -3.03 -7.98
N ASP A 137 -15.02 -3.47 -6.78
CA ASP A 137 -16.27 -4.20 -6.60
C ASP A 137 -17.41 -3.25 -6.16
N ASP A 138 -18.52 -3.31 -6.90
CA ASP A 138 -19.71 -2.48 -6.69
C ASP A 138 -20.80 -3.12 -5.81
N SER A 139 -20.52 -4.27 -5.19
CA SER A 139 -21.51 -5.11 -4.44
C SER A 139 -22.29 -4.38 -3.36
#